data_AF-A0A3D3T287-F1
#
_entry.id   AF-A0A3D3T287-F1
#
_cell.length_a   1.000
_cell.length_b   1.000
_cell.length_c   1.000
_cell.angle_alpha   90.00
_cell.angle_beta   90.00
_cell.angle_gamma   90.00
#
_symmetry.space_group_name_H-M   'P 1'
#
loop_
_entity.id
_entity.type
_entity.pdbx_description
1 polymer ?
#
loop_
_entity_poly.entity_id
_entity_poly.type
_entity_poly.pdbx_seq_one_letter_code
_entity_poly.pdbx_strand_id
1 'polypeptide(L)'
;VDAGMVDGALSLMTSIYGMFASGVQTDQRASNILDSGAHFYNTYETKDGLYVSIGSIETKFYAELLEKMQIDPDAMAPQMERESWPAMTEKLKELFLTKTRDEWCAIMENTDICFAPVLSLEEAPEYPHNKERNAFVEVEGVMHPAPAPRFSATPSSIKGPTPKTGEHTEEVMLDWGISSDEVNALRAGGA
;
A
#
# COMPACT_ATOMS: atom_id res chain seq x y z
N VAL A 1 -7.39 26.99 9.92
CA VAL A 1 -7.69 25.84 9.04
C VAL A 1 -8.63 24.95 9.81
N ASP A 2 -9.82 24.70 9.29
CA ASP A 2 -10.74 23.69 9.82
C ASP A 2 -10.53 22.41 8.99
N ALA A 3 -10.26 21.30 9.65
CA ALA A 3 -9.90 20.04 9.02
C ALA A 3 -10.49 18.87 9.82
N GLY A 4 -11.65 18.38 9.38
CA GLY A 4 -12.29 17.20 9.95
C GLY A 4 -11.74 15.90 9.38
N MET A 5 -11.67 14.85 10.20
CA MET A 5 -11.32 13.49 9.73
C MET A 5 -12.28 13.03 8.61
N VAL A 6 -13.56 13.41 8.71
CA VAL A 6 -14.58 13.07 7.71
C VAL A 6 -14.29 13.72 6.36
N ASP A 7 -13.78 14.95 6.32
CA ASP A 7 -13.46 15.64 5.08
C ASP A 7 -12.30 14.96 4.35
N GLY A 8 -11.32 14.46 5.11
CA GLY A 8 -10.24 13.64 4.57
C GLY A 8 -10.75 12.33 3.94
N ALA A 9 -11.64 11.62 4.64
CA ALA A 9 -12.27 10.41 4.10
C ALA A 9 -13.09 10.70 2.83
N LEU A 10 -13.88 11.77 2.82
CA LEU A 10 -14.66 12.19 1.66
C LEU A 10 -13.77 12.61 0.49
N SER A 11 -12.65 13.29 0.76
CA SER A 11 -11.67 13.67 -0.26
C SER A 11 -11.09 12.45 -0.97
N LEU A 12 -10.72 11.39 -0.22
CA LEU A 12 -10.25 10.13 -0.81
C LEU A 12 -11.32 9.41 -1.63
N MET A 13 -12.61 9.61 -1.32
CA MET A 13 -13.74 9.01 -2.04
C MET A 13 -14.14 9.75 -3.33
N THR A 14 -13.49 10.86 -3.66
CA THR A 14 -13.86 11.71 -4.82
C THR A 14 -13.97 10.91 -6.12
N SER A 15 -12.98 10.07 -6.43
CA SER A 15 -12.98 9.24 -7.66
C SER A 15 -14.10 8.20 -7.65
N ILE A 16 -14.37 7.61 -6.48
CA ILE A 16 -15.44 6.61 -6.31
C ILE A 16 -16.82 7.23 -6.57
N TYR A 17 -17.09 8.43 -6.03
CA TYR A 17 -18.32 9.16 -6.31
C TYR A 17 -18.47 9.51 -7.80
N GLY A 18 -17.38 9.90 -8.46
CA GLY A 18 -17.37 10.13 -9.91
C GLY A 18 -17.72 8.87 -10.71
N MET A 19 -17.11 7.73 -10.37
CA MET A 19 -17.38 6.45 -11.02
C MET A 19 -18.81 5.97 -10.78
N PHE A 20 -19.32 6.11 -9.56
CA PHE A 20 -20.70 5.79 -9.22
C PHE A 20 -21.70 6.65 -10.01
N ALA A 21 -21.48 7.97 -10.06
CA ALA A 21 -22.32 8.89 -10.83
C ALA A 21 -22.31 8.59 -12.35
N SER A 22 -21.20 8.06 -12.87
CA SER A 22 -21.08 7.64 -14.27
C SER A 22 -21.65 6.24 -14.57
N GLY A 23 -22.09 5.49 -13.55
CA GLY A 23 -22.57 4.10 -13.69
C GLY A 23 -21.46 3.05 -13.86
N VAL A 24 -20.18 3.42 -13.76
CA VAL A 24 -19.03 2.50 -13.87
C VAL A 24 -18.88 1.64 -12.61
N GLN A 25 -19.25 2.17 -11.45
CA GLN A 25 -19.13 1.50 -10.16
C GLN A 25 -20.51 1.42 -9.47
N THR A 26 -20.74 0.35 -8.71
CA THR A 26 -21.90 0.19 -7.83
C THR A 26 -21.50 0.40 -6.36
N ASP A 27 -22.50 0.51 -5.48
CA ASP A 27 -22.31 0.60 -4.03
C ASP A 27 -22.18 -0.78 -3.35
N GLN A 28 -22.22 -1.86 -4.12
CA GLN A 28 -22.08 -3.22 -3.59
C GLN A 28 -20.60 -3.58 -3.42
N ARG A 29 -20.26 -4.09 -2.24
CA ARG A 29 -18.90 -4.52 -1.89
C ARG A 29 -18.43 -5.67 -2.78
N ALA A 30 -17.19 -5.58 -3.27
CA ALA A 30 -16.52 -6.63 -4.04
C ALA A 30 -17.32 -7.02 -5.31
N SER A 31 -17.82 -6.01 -6.01
CA SER A 31 -18.59 -6.18 -7.25
C SER A 31 -18.04 -5.34 -8.41
N ASN A 32 -16.95 -4.62 -8.16
CA ASN A 32 -16.34 -3.66 -9.06
C ASN A 32 -14.94 -4.14 -9.47
N ILE A 33 -14.35 -3.43 -10.42
CA ILE A 33 -13.01 -3.77 -10.91
C ILE A 33 -11.98 -3.57 -9.80
N LEU A 34 -12.03 -2.45 -9.06
CA LEU A 34 -10.96 -2.05 -8.13
C LEU A 34 -11.17 -2.46 -6.68
N ASP A 35 -12.15 -3.31 -6.38
CA ASP A 35 -12.54 -3.70 -5.02
C ASP A 35 -12.57 -5.22 -4.80
N SER A 36 -11.77 -5.96 -5.57
CA SER A 36 -11.71 -7.44 -5.57
C SER A 36 -12.95 -8.14 -6.14
N GLY A 37 -13.84 -7.42 -6.83
CA GLY A 37 -14.96 -8.04 -7.54
C GLY A 37 -14.55 -8.73 -8.86
N ALA A 38 -13.55 -8.20 -9.55
CA ALA A 38 -13.03 -8.77 -10.80
C ALA A 38 -11.91 -9.79 -10.54
N HIS A 39 -11.94 -10.93 -11.25
CA HIS A 39 -10.93 -11.98 -11.11
C HIS A 39 -9.52 -11.53 -11.54
N PHE A 40 -9.43 -10.53 -12.42
CA PHE A 40 -8.15 -9.97 -12.87
C PHE A 40 -7.69 -8.75 -12.04
N TYR A 41 -8.38 -8.41 -10.95
CA TYR A 41 -7.97 -7.39 -10.00
C TYR A 41 -8.32 -7.85 -8.58
N ASN A 42 -7.48 -8.70 -7.99
CA ASN A 42 -7.77 -9.35 -6.72
C ASN A 42 -6.49 -9.84 -6.01
N THR A 43 -6.65 -10.32 -4.78
CA THR A 43 -5.63 -11.05 -4.04
C THR A 43 -5.99 -12.54 -3.97
N TYR A 44 -4.98 -13.39 -4.14
CA TYR A 44 -5.14 -14.84 -4.15
C TYR A 44 -4.18 -15.52 -3.17
N GLU A 45 -4.72 -16.45 -2.40
CA GLU A 45 -3.93 -17.35 -1.56
C GLU A 45 -3.19 -18.37 -2.44
N THR A 46 -1.96 -18.67 -2.07
CA THR A 46 -1.06 -19.60 -2.75
C THR A 46 -0.85 -20.85 -1.89
N LYS A 47 -0.18 -21.87 -2.43
CA LYS A 47 -0.09 -23.21 -1.82
C LYS A 47 0.47 -23.23 -0.39
N ASP A 48 1.32 -22.27 -0.05
CA ASP A 48 1.98 -22.12 1.25
C ASP A 48 1.19 -21.24 2.24
N GLY A 49 -0.03 -20.82 1.89
CA GLY A 49 -0.87 -19.93 2.70
C GLY A 49 -0.47 -18.45 2.62
N LEU A 50 0.50 -18.10 1.78
CA LEU A 50 0.86 -16.71 1.48
C LEU A 50 0.05 -16.19 0.30
N TYR A 51 0.14 -14.89 0.02
CA TYR A 51 -0.74 -14.23 -0.94
C TYR A 51 0.03 -13.51 -2.05
N VAL A 52 -0.60 -13.43 -3.21
CA VAL A 52 -0.20 -12.56 -4.34
C VAL A 52 -1.34 -11.63 -4.69
N SER A 53 -1.04 -10.48 -5.30
CA SER A 53 -2.01 -9.56 -5.86
C SER A 53 -1.88 -9.50 -7.40
N ILE A 54 -3.02 -9.38 -8.06
CA ILE A 54 -3.14 -9.18 -9.50
C ILE A 54 -3.94 -7.89 -9.73
N GLY A 55 -3.55 -7.11 -10.73
CA GLY A 55 -4.26 -5.92 -11.20
C GLY A 55 -4.23 -5.77 -12.72
N SER A 56 -4.32 -6.87 -13.47
CA SER A 56 -4.16 -6.91 -14.94
C SER A 56 -5.46 -6.51 -15.65
N ILE A 57 -5.82 -5.22 -15.59
CA ILE A 57 -7.08 -4.69 -16.15
C ILE A 57 -7.01 -4.62 -17.67
N GLU A 58 -5.88 -4.20 -18.23
CA GLU A 58 -5.69 -4.05 -19.67
C GLU A 58 -5.56 -5.41 -20.34
N THR A 59 -6.26 -5.58 -21.48
CA THR A 59 -6.34 -6.87 -22.20
C THR A 59 -4.98 -7.49 -22.51
N LYS A 60 -3.96 -6.68 -22.82
CA LYS A 60 -2.60 -7.18 -23.08
C LYS A 60 -1.94 -7.82 -21.85
N PHE A 61 -2.09 -7.20 -20.68
CA PHE A 61 -1.51 -7.71 -19.42
C PHE A 61 -2.29 -8.92 -18.93
N TYR A 62 -3.61 -8.93 -19.14
CA TYR A 62 -4.45 -10.08 -18.85
C TYR A 62 -4.12 -11.28 -19.75
N ALA A 63 -3.87 -11.06 -21.04
CA ALA A 63 -3.44 -12.12 -21.95
C ALA A 63 -2.10 -12.75 -21.52
N GLU A 64 -1.13 -11.92 -21.13
CA GLU A 64 0.15 -12.42 -20.61
C GLU A 64 -0.01 -13.17 -19.28
N LEU A 65 -0.91 -12.72 -18.40
CA LEU A 65 -1.27 -13.46 -17.19
C LEU A 65 -1.76 -14.87 -17.54
N LEU A 66 -2.72 -15.00 -18.45
CA LEU A 66 -3.25 -16.30 -18.86
C LEU A 66 -2.15 -17.18 -19.48
N GLU A 67 -1.28 -16.61 -20.33
CA GLU A 67 -0.15 -17.32 -20.92
C GLU A 67 0.81 -17.86 -19.85
N LYS A 68 1.26 -17.03 -18.91
CA LYS A 68 2.18 -17.42 -17.84
C LYS A 68 1.55 -18.43 -16.87
N MET A 69 0.24 -18.33 -16.68
CA MET A 69 -0.55 -19.28 -15.91
C MET A 69 -0.87 -20.58 -16.68
N GLN A 70 -0.54 -20.64 -17.98
CA GLN A 70 -0.87 -21.74 -18.88
C GLN A 70 -2.38 -22.04 -18.93
N ILE A 71 -3.20 -20.98 -18.83
CA ILE A 71 -4.65 -21.05 -19.01
C ILE A 71 -4.94 -20.86 -20.50
N ASP A 72 -5.72 -21.77 -21.07
CA ASP A 72 -6.33 -21.58 -22.38
C ASP A 72 -7.30 -20.38 -22.33
N PRO A 73 -7.11 -19.32 -23.13
CA PRO A 73 -8.03 -18.19 -23.17
C PRO A 73 -9.48 -18.59 -23.47
N ASP A 74 -9.71 -19.66 -24.24
CA ASP A 74 -11.05 -20.16 -24.55
C ASP A 74 -11.73 -20.81 -23.33
N ALA A 75 -10.97 -21.14 -22.29
CA ALA A 75 -11.49 -21.62 -21.01
C ALA A 75 -11.94 -20.47 -20.08
N MET A 76 -11.72 -19.20 -20.45
CA MET A 76 -12.11 -18.02 -19.70
C MET A 76 -13.33 -17.32 -20.32
N ALA A 77 -14.19 -16.77 -19.47
CA ALA A 77 -15.25 -15.88 -19.92
C ALA A 77 -14.64 -14.54 -20.41
N PRO A 78 -15.37 -13.75 -21.22
CA PRO A 78 -14.92 -12.42 -21.61
C PRO A 78 -14.52 -11.58 -20.40
N GLN A 79 -13.33 -10.99 -20.43
CA GLN A 79 -12.72 -10.34 -19.26
C GLN A 79 -13.67 -9.37 -18.55
N MET A 80 -14.37 -8.50 -19.28
CA MET A 80 -15.22 -7.45 -18.70
C MET A 80 -16.67 -7.91 -18.41
N GLU A 81 -16.98 -9.20 -18.54
CA GLU A 81 -18.30 -9.76 -18.23
C GLU A 81 -18.46 -10.01 -16.73
N ARG A 82 -19.09 -9.05 -16.04
CA ARG A 82 -19.23 -9.04 -14.57
C ARG A 82 -19.92 -10.27 -14.00
N GLU A 83 -20.93 -10.78 -14.68
CA GLU A 83 -21.70 -11.94 -14.22
C GLU A 83 -20.84 -13.21 -14.11
N SER A 84 -19.76 -13.28 -14.90
CA SER A 84 -18.83 -14.40 -14.93
C SER A 84 -17.66 -14.26 -13.94
N TRP A 85 -17.41 -13.07 -13.38
CA TRP A 85 -16.27 -12.83 -12.47
C TRP A 85 -16.23 -13.75 -11.25
N PRO A 86 -17.35 -14.08 -10.56
CA PRO A 86 -17.31 -15.00 -9.43
C PRO A 86 -16.78 -16.39 -9.81
N ALA A 87 -17.25 -16.93 -10.93
CA ALA A 87 -16.80 -18.24 -11.41
C ALA A 87 -15.33 -18.21 -11.89
N MET A 88 -14.89 -17.12 -12.54
CA MET A 88 -13.49 -16.97 -12.95
C MET A 88 -12.55 -16.77 -11.75
N THR A 89 -13.05 -16.15 -10.68
CA THR A 89 -12.29 -15.97 -9.43
C THR A 89 -11.98 -17.31 -8.78
N GLU A 90 -12.96 -18.22 -8.71
CA GLU A 90 -12.70 -19.57 -8.16
C GLU A 90 -11.69 -20.34 -9.02
N LYS A 91 -11.76 -20.25 -10.35
CA LYS A 91 -10.74 -20.85 -11.23
C LYS A 91 -9.33 -20.34 -10.95
N LEU A 92 -9.16 -19.02 -10.83
CA LEU A 92 -7.85 -18.44 -10.52
C LEU A 92 -7.38 -18.83 -9.11
N LYS A 93 -8.28 -18.86 -8.13
CA LYS A 93 -7.98 -19.30 -6.78
C LYS A 93 -7.46 -20.74 -6.73
N GLU A 94 -8.14 -21.67 -7.40
CA GLU A 94 -7.69 -23.05 -7.52
C GLU A 94 -6.29 -23.14 -8.15
N LEU A 95 -6.04 -22.32 -9.18
CA LEU A 95 -4.75 -22.31 -9.85
C LEU A 95 -3.64 -21.75 -8.96
N PHE A 96 -3.86 -20.63 -8.27
CA PHE A 96 -2.85 -20.04 -7.38
C PHE A 96 -2.45 -20.98 -6.24
N LEU A 97 -3.35 -21.85 -5.77
CA LEU A 97 -3.07 -22.89 -4.78
C LEU A 97 -2.14 -24.02 -5.27
N THR A 98 -1.79 -24.07 -6.56
CA THR A 98 -0.93 -25.13 -7.12
C THR A 98 0.57 -24.90 -6.89
N LYS A 99 0.98 -23.65 -6.60
CA LYS A 99 2.38 -23.24 -6.38
C LYS A 99 2.52 -22.33 -5.17
N THR A 100 3.70 -22.27 -4.59
CA THR A 100 4.02 -21.31 -3.52
C THR A 100 4.06 -19.88 -4.06
N ARG A 101 4.01 -18.88 -3.18
CA ARG A 101 4.15 -17.47 -3.59
C ARG A 101 5.43 -17.24 -4.36
N ASP A 102 6.56 -17.77 -3.87
CA ASP A 102 7.87 -17.58 -4.49
C ASP A 102 7.99 -18.28 -5.86
N GLU A 103 7.34 -19.42 -6.05
CA GLU A 103 7.25 -20.08 -7.36
C GLU A 103 6.45 -19.22 -8.35
N TRP A 104 5.37 -18.56 -7.91
CA TRP A 104 4.64 -17.60 -8.74
C TRP A 104 5.44 -16.34 -9.04
N CYS A 105 6.16 -15.80 -8.06
CA CYS A 105 7.08 -14.68 -8.26
C CYS A 105 8.12 -15.00 -9.34
N ALA A 106 8.73 -16.20 -9.29
CA ALA A 106 9.70 -16.62 -10.30
C ALA A 106 9.12 -16.69 -11.73
N ILE A 107 7.80 -16.88 -11.87
CA ILE A 107 7.10 -16.94 -13.16
C ILE A 107 6.65 -15.55 -13.63
N MET A 108 6.16 -14.71 -12.71
CA MET A 108 5.40 -13.49 -13.02
C MET A 108 6.16 -12.19 -12.76
N GLU A 109 7.15 -12.16 -11.86
CA GLU A 109 7.93 -10.93 -11.63
C GLU A 109 8.76 -10.57 -12.86
N ASN A 110 8.96 -9.26 -13.06
CA ASN A 110 9.66 -8.70 -14.21
C ASN A 110 9.01 -9.02 -15.58
N THR A 111 7.71 -9.33 -15.57
CA THR A 111 6.85 -9.39 -16.76
C THR A 111 6.00 -8.12 -16.86
N ASP A 112 5.21 -7.96 -17.93
CA ASP A 112 4.24 -6.85 -18.02
C ASP A 112 2.93 -7.15 -17.25
N ILE A 113 2.83 -8.29 -16.57
CA ILE A 113 1.69 -8.60 -15.70
C ILE A 113 1.72 -7.63 -14.51
N CYS A 114 0.58 -6.99 -14.22
CA CYS A 114 0.39 -6.26 -12.98
C CYS A 114 0.26 -7.25 -11.81
N PHE A 115 1.39 -7.78 -11.36
CA PHE A 115 1.53 -8.79 -10.30
C PHE A 115 2.45 -8.28 -9.19
N ALA A 116 2.15 -8.65 -7.94
CA ALA A 116 3.12 -8.51 -6.85
C ALA A 116 2.89 -9.57 -5.74
N PRO A 117 3.94 -10.00 -5.03
CA PRO A 117 3.75 -10.72 -3.76
C PRO A 117 3.13 -9.79 -2.71
N VAL A 118 2.23 -10.33 -1.89
CA VAL A 118 1.80 -9.65 -0.66
C VAL A 118 2.87 -9.90 0.40
N LEU A 119 3.61 -8.84 0.73
CA LEU A 119 4.73 -8.89 1.67
C LEU A 119 4.25 -8.65 3.11
N SER A 120 4.84 -9.38 4.05
CA SER A 120 4.71 -9.09 5.47
C SER A 120 5.47 -7.81 5.85
N LEU A 121 5.24 -7.31 7.08
CA LEU A 121 6.00 -6.19 7.63
C LEU A 121 7.50 -6.51 7.82
N GLU A 122 7.85 -7.79 7.97
CA GLU A 122 9.24 -8.25 8.08
C GLU A 122 9.91 -8.42 6.71
N GLU A 123 9.14 -8.82 5.69
CA GLU A 123 9.63 -9.02 4.33
C GLU A 123 9.78 -7.71 3.56
N ALA A 124 8.89 -6.74 3.80
CA ALA A 124 8.85 -5.50 3.04
C ALA A 124 10.16 -4.70 3.06
N PRO A 125 10.87 -4.51 4.20
CA PRO A 125 12.18 -3.87 4.21
C PRO A 125 13.23 -4.61 3.38
N GLU A 126 13.13 -5.94 3.35
CA GLU A 126 14.13 -6.78 2.72
C GLU A 126 13.92 -7.01 1.22
N TYR A 127 12.75 -6.65 0.70
CA TYR A 127 12.38 -6.88 -0.69
C TYR A 127 13.29 -6.08 -1.65
N PRO A 128 13.77 -6.68 -2.77
CA PRO A 128 14.85 -6.09 -3.59
C PRO A 128 14.62 -4.64 -4.01
N HIS A 129 13.41 -4.32 -4.48
CA HIS A 129 13.05 -2.95 -4.89
C HIS A 129 13.06 -1.96 -3.71
N ASN A 130 12.64 -2.39 -2.53
CA ASN A 130 12.63 -1.54 -1.33
C ASN A 130 14.05 -1.29 -0.81
N LYS A 131 14.93 -2.30 -0.89
CA LYS A 131 16.37 -2.14 -0.61
C LYS A 131 17.04 -1.19 -1.58
N GLU A 132 16.89 -1.41 -2.89
CA GLU A 132 17.47 -0.56 -3.93
C GLU A 132 17.07 0.91 -3.73
N ARG A 133 15.83 1.12 -3.33
CA ARG A 133 15.29 2.45 -3.10
C ARG A 133 15.64 3.04 -1.75
N ASN A 134 16.24 2.32 -0.80
CA ASN A 134 16.28 2.73 0.62
C ASN A 134 14.90 3.19 1.10
N ALA A 135 13.87 2.37 0.81
CA ALA A 135 12.48 2.66 1.16
C ALA A 135 12.22 2.55 2.67
N PHE A 136 13.09 1.85 3.39
CA PHE A 136 13.12 1.76 4.83
C PHE A 136 14.47 2.22 5.36
N VAL A 137 14.48 2.74 6.58
CA VAL A 137 15.67 3.17 7.31
C VAL A 137 15.57 2.68 8.76
N GLU A 138 16.71 2.27 9.31
CA GLU A 138 16.80 1.87 10.71
C GLU A 138 17.24 3.07 11.56
N VAL A 139 16.49 3.35 12.62
CA VAL A 139 16.80 4.41 13.59
C VAL A 139 16.76 3.81 14.98
N GLU A 140 17.88 3.84 15.70
CA GLU A 140 18.02 3.27 17.04
C GLU A 140 17.54 1.80 17.16
N GLY A 141 17.80 0.99 16.13
CA GLY A 141 17.39 -0.43 16.11
C GLY A 141 15.94 -0.67 15.68
N VAL A 142 15.19 0.38 15.30
CA VAL A 142 13.80 0.28 14.84
C VAL A 142 13.70 0.59 13.35
N MET A 143 13.04 -0.28 12.60
CA MET A 143 12.82 -0.10 11.17
C MET A 143 11.65 0.85 10.90
N HIS A 144 11.88 1.87 10.08
CA HIS A 144 10.88 2.86 9.69
C HIS A 144 10.77 2.98 8.17
N PRO A 145 9.59 3.27 7.63
CA PRO A 145 9.50 3.80 6.27
C PRO A 145 10.32 5.08 6.14
N ALA A 146 11.15 5.18 5.11
CA ALA A 146 11.91 6.39 4.82
C ALA A 146 10.95 7.54 4.45
N PRO A 147 11.27 8.79 4.82
CA PRO A 147 10.44 9.94 4.47
C PRO A 147 10.13 10.03 2.96
N ALA A 148 8.87 10.33 2.63
CA ALA A 148 8.39 10.53 1.27
C ALA A 148 7.58 11.84 1.15
N PRO A 149 7.59 12.53 -0.01
CA PRO A 149 8.35 12.21 -1.21
C PRO A 149 9.85 12.52 -1.05
N ARG A 150 10.68 11.99 -1.96
CA ARG A 150 12.12 12.22 -1.97
C ARG A 150 12.46 13.44 -2.81
N PHE A 151 13.01 14.45 -2.16
CA PHE A 151 13.46 15.67 -2.82
C PHE A 151 14.94 15.56 -3.18
N SER A 152 15.30 15.92 -4.41
CA SER A 152 16.70 15.91 -4.87
C SER A 152 17.52 17.07 -4.31
N ALA A 153 16.91 18.26 -4.15
CA ALA A 153 17.59 19.47 -3.66
C ALA A 153 17.62 19.57 -2.13
N THR A 154 16.57 19.11 -1.45
CA THR A 154 16.44 19.15 0.02
C THR A 154 16.02 17.79 0.55
N PRO A 155 16.91 16.78 0.53
CA PRO A 155 16.57 15.43 0.95
C PRO A 155 15.96 15.40 2.36
N SER A 156 14.80 14.78 2.49
CA SER A 156 14.16 14.57 3.79
C SER A 156 14.93 13.53 4.58
N SER A 157 15.09 13.76 5.89
CA SER A 157 15.77 12.85 6.80
C SER A 157 15.03 12.76 8.14
N ILE A 158 15.17 11.62 8.82
CA ILE A 158 14.75 11.49 10.22
C ILE A 158 15.74 12.28 11.07
N LYS A 159 15.22 13.15 11.95
CA LYS A 159 16.03 14.13 12.70
C LYS A 159 16.47 13.67 14.08
N GLY A 160 16.01 12.51 14.53
CA GLY A 160 16.29 11.98 15.86
C GLY A 160 15.15 11.10 16.36
N PRO A 161 15.28 10.55 17.57
CA PRO A 161 14.22 9.77 18.20
C PRO A 161 13.03 10.63 18.61
N THR A 162 11.96 9.97 19.02
CA THR A 162 10.81 10.63 19.65
C THR A 162 11.26 11.32 20.94
N PRO A 163 11.04 12.63 21.10
CA PRO A 163 11.43 13.33 22.31
C PRO A 163 10.60 12.88 23.51
N LYS A 164 11.21 12.91 24.69
CA LYS A 164 10.51 12.72 25.96
C LYS A 164 9.66 13.94 26.27
N THR A 165 8.62 13.74 27.08
CA THR A 165 7.81 14.83 27.61
C THR A 165 8.70 15.86 28.30
N GLY A 166 8.68 17.08 27.79
CA GLY A 166 9.43 18.21 28.34
C GLY A 166 10.92 18.28 27.99
N GLU A 167 11.44 17.37 27.15
CA GLU A 167 12.86 17.31 26.78
C GLU A 167 13.41 18.65 26.25
N HIS A 168 12.61 19.33 25.41
CA HIS A 168 13.01 20.59 24.77
C HIS A 168 12.37 21.84 25.42
N THR A 169 11.69 21.72 26.56
CA THR A 169 10.94 22.85 27.14
C THR A 169 11.83 24.06 27.41
N GLU A 170 12.98 23.85 28.05
CA GLU A 170 13.90 24.95 28.42
C GLU A 170 14.59 25.55 27.19
N GLU A 171 15.03 24.72 26.26
CA GLU A 171 15.65 25.14 25.00
C GLU A 171 14.72 26.08 24.21
N VAL A 172 13.45 25.68 24.03
CA VAL A 172 12.46 26.46 23.29
C VAL A 172 12.10 27.76 24.02
N MET A 173 12.00 27.75 25.35
CA MET A 173 11.72 28.97 26.12
C MET A 173 12.85 29.99 26.00
N LEU A 174 14.10 29.54 26.05
CA LEU A 174 15.27 30.40 25.84
C LEU A 174 15.34 30.95 24.41
N ASP A 175 15.02 30.12 23.40
CA ASP A 175 14.94 30.55 21.99
C ASP A 175 13.87 31.64 21.77
N TRP A 176 12.76 31.57 22.51
CA TRP A 176 11.74 32.63 22.53
C TRP A 176 12.13 33.88 23.34
N GLY A 177 13.29 33.88 24.00
CA GLY A 177 13.81 35.00 24.77
C GLY A 177 13.34 35.08 26.22
N ILE A 178 12.77 34.00 26.77
CA ILE A 178 12.42 33.90 28.19
C ILE A 178 13.70 33.64 28.98
N SER A 179 13.97 34.41 30.03
CA SER A 179 15.19 34.25 30.81
C SER A 179 15.22 32.97 31.64
N SER A 180 16.41 32.45 31.95
CA SER A 180 16.56 31.25 32.79
C SER A 180 15.91 31.41 34.18
N ASP A 181 15.89 32.62 34.73
CA ASP A 181 15.25 32.90 36.02
C ASP A 181 13.71 32.77 35.92
N GLU A 182 13.13 33.28 34.84
CA GLU A 182 11.69 33.14 34.55
C GLU A 182 11.31 31.68 34.30
N VAL A 183 12.13 30.92 33.56
CA VAL A 183 11.92 29.48 33.33
C VAL A 183 11.91 28.71 34.66
N ASN A 184 12.86 29.00 35.56
CA ASN A 184 12.92 28.36 36.88
C ASN A 184 11.71 28.70 37.74
N ALA A 185 11.23 29.94 37.68
CA ALA A 185 10.01 30.37 38.39
C ALA A 185 8.75 29.66 37.87
N LEU A 186 8.60 29.52 36.55
CA LEU A 186 7.49 28.78 35.92
C LEU A 186 7.50 27.31 36.34
N ARG A 187 8.67 26.67 36.30
CA ARG A 187 8.85 25.27 36.70
C ARG A 187 8.51 25.05 38.18
N ALA A 188 8.93 25.96 39.06
CA ALA A 188 8.58 25.91 40.48
C ALA A 188 7.08 26.15 40.75
N GLY A 189 6.42 26.92 39.88
CA GLY A 189 4.99 27.19 39.91
C GLY A 189 4.10 26.08 39.31
N GLY A 190 4.69 25.05 38.68
CA GLY A 190 3.95 23.97 38.03
C GLY A 190 3.36 24.33 36.65
N ALA A 191 3.90 25.37 36.01
CA ALA A 191 3.55 25.78 34.65
C ALA A 191 4.36 25.01 33.59
#